data_AF-A0A4R4UT51-F1
#
_entry.id   AF-A0A4R4UT51-F1
#
_cell.length_a   1.000
_cell.length_b   1.000
_cell.length_c   1.000
_cell.angle_alpha   90.00
_cell.angle_beta   90.00
_cell.angle_gamma   90.00
#
_symmetry.space_group_name_H-M   'P 1'
#
loop_
_entity.id
_entity.type
_entity.pdbx_description
1 polymer ?
#
loop_
_entity_poly.entity_id
_entity_poly.type
_entity_poly.pdbx_seq_one_letter_code
_entity_poly.pdbx_strand_id
1 'polypeptide(L)' 'MVSVVLTIFLLHVLFVVFEANQGNEFVSVVYVLAKTLVLGLGDVFTPDDAVLGVVLNYGLAALVYVVIGQLIIKALRR' A
#
# COMPACT_ATOMS: atom_id res chain seq x y z
N MET A 1 4.67 13.25 -3.27
CA MET A 1 5.33 11.94 -3.04
C MET A 1 4.45 11.00 -2.23
N VAL A 2 4.12 11.30 -0.96
CA VAL A 2 3.23 10.45 -0.12
C VAL A 2 1.91 10.13 -0.81
N SER A 3 1.25 11.11 -1.41
CA SER A 3 -0.02 10.93 -2.13
C SER A 3 0.06 9.87 -3.25
N VAL A 4 1.18 9.79 -3.98
CA VAL A 4 1.37 8.81 -5.06
C VAL A 4 1.46 7.39 -4.49
N VAL A 5 2.19 7.21 -3.38
CA VAL A 5 2.30 5.92 -2.69
C VAL A 5 0.93 5.47 -2.17
N LEU A 6 0.15 6.38 -1.59
CA LEU A 6 -1.20 6.09 -1.13
C LEU A 6 -2.12 5.66 -2.26
N THR A 7 -2.05 6.32 -3.41
CA THR A 7 -2.82 5.91 -4.60
C THR A 7 -2.45 4.51 -5.07
N ILE A 8 -1.14 4.17 -5.07
CA ILE A 8 -0.69 2.83 -5.46
C ILE A 8 -1.23 1.77 -4.49
N PHE A 9 -1.16 2.00 -3.19
CA PHE A 9 -1.73 1.09 -2.19
C PHE A 9 -3.25 0.95 -2.33
N LEU A 10 -3.95 2.06 -2.54
CA LEU A 10 -5.40 2.04 -2.75
C LEU A 10 -5.77 1.22 -3.99
N LEU A 11 -5.09 1.45 -5.12
CA LEU A 11 -5.32 0.67 -6.34
C LEU A 11 -5.03 -0.82 -6.12
N HIS A 12 -3.93 -1.15 -5.45
CA HIS A 12 -3.60 -2.55 -5.15
C HIS A 12 -4.67 -3.23 -4.31
N VAL A 13 -5.13 -2.57 -3.23
CA VAL A 13 -6.21 -3.07 -2.38
C VAL A 13 -7.50 -3.25 -3.18
N LEU A 14 -7.90 -2.27 -3.98
CA LEU A 14 -9.10 -2.37 -4.82
C LEU A 14 -8.99 -3.52 -5.83
N PHE A 15 -7.82 -3.72 -6.43
CA PHE A 15 -7.60 -4.84 -7.35
C PHE A 15 -7.70 -6.20 -6.67
N VAL A 16 -7.25 -6.33 -5.42
CA VAL A 16 -7.44 -7.56 -4.67
C VAL A 16 -8.90 -7.76 -4.30
N VAL A 17 -9.58 -6.72 -3.79
CA VAL A 17 -11.00 -6.78 -3.40
C VAL A 17 -11.92 -7.11 -4.57
N PHE A 18 -11.64 -6.55 -5.75
CA PHE A 18 -12.42 -6.79 -6.96
C PHE A 18 -11.90 -7.94 -7.82
N GLU A 19 -10.96 -8.74 -7.31
CA GLU A 19 -10.36 -9.88 -8.02
C GLU A 19 -9.88 -9.52 -9.44
N ALA A 20 -9.23 -8.36 -9.57
CA ALA A 20 -8.78 -7.84 -10.85
C ALA A 20 -7.81 -8.79 -11.55
N ASN A 21 -7.93 -8.87 -12.88
CA ASN A 21 -7.13 -9.77 -13.71
C ASN A 21 -5.64 -9.44 -13.66
N GLN A 22 -4.85 -10.30 -13.01
CA GLN A 22 -3.38 -10.19 -12.90
C GLN A 22 -2.65 -10.36 -14.24
N GLY A 23 -3.31 -10.91 -15.26
CA GLY A 23 -2.77 -10.96 -16.63
C GLY A 23 -2.80 -9.61 -17.34
N ASN A 24 -3.46 -8.60 -16.77
CA ASN A 24 -3.41 -7.24 -17.27
C ASN A 24 -2.13 -6.54 -16.79
N GLU A 25 -1.40 -5.93 -17.73
CA GLU A 25 -0.13 -5.27 -17.46
C GLU A 25 -0.24 -4.15 -16.41
N PHE A 26 -1.32 -3.37 -16.45
CA PHE A 26 -1.52 -2.28 -15.48
C PHE A 26 -1.72 -2.82 -14.05
N VAL A 27 -2.50 -3.88 -13.87
CA VAL A 27 -2.71 -4.52 -12.56
C VAL A 27 -1.40 -5.08 -12.02
N SER A 28 -0.63 -5.76 -12.87
CA SER A 28 0.68 -6.34 -12.52
C SER A 28 1.70 -5.26 -12.11
N VAL A 29 1.78 -4.15 -12.85
CA VAL A 29 2.65 -3.02 -12.51
C VAL A 29 2.29 -2.43 -11.14
N VAL A 30 1.00 -2.21 -10.88
CA VAL A 30 0.54 -1.71 -9.58
C VAL A 30 0.90 -2.68 -8.46
N TYR A 31 0.71 -3.99 -8.66
CA TYR A 31 1.10 -5.02 -7.69
C TYR A 31 2.60 -4.94 -7.35
N VAL A 32 3.48 -4.86 -8.36
CA VAL A 32 4.93 -4.78 -8.15
C VAL A 32 5.33 -3.51 -7.39
N LEU A 33 4.74 -2.37 -7.77
CA LEU A 33 4.99 -1.10 -7.07
C LEU A 33 4.51 -1.16 -5.62
N ALA A 34 3.30 -1.67 -5.38
CA ALA A 34 2.75 -1.81 -4.04
C ALA A 34 3.63 -2.72 -3.18
N LYS A 35 4.01 -3.89 -3.69
CA LYS A 35 4.90 -4.84 -2.99
C LYS A 35 6.27 -4.25 -2.67
N THR A 36 6.80 -3.40 -3.56
CA THR A 36 8.09 -2.73 -3.34
C THR A 36 7.98 -1.64 -2.28
N LEU A 37 6.88 -0.87 -2.30
CA LEU A 37 6.65 0.27 -1.41
C LEU A 37 6.12 -0.14 -0.04
N VAL A 38 5.63 -1.36 0.17
CA VAL A 38 5.14 -1.80 1.48
C VAL A 38 6.28 -1.94 2.51
N LEU A 39 7.54 -1.98 2.06
CA LEU A 39 8.75 -2.00 2.89
C LEU A 39 8.74 -3.10 3.98
N GLY A 40 8.21 -4.27 3.66
CA GLY A 40 8.13 -5.41 4.59
C GLY A 40 6.97 -5.33 5.59
N LEU A 41 6.02 -4.42 5.42
CA LEU A 41 4.77 -4.38 6.20
C LEU A 41 3.64 -5.20 5.57
N GLY A 42 3.93 -6.00 4.53
CA GLY A 42 2.93 -6.72 3.73
C GLY A 42 2.33 -7.95 4.42
N ASP A 43 2.90 -8.36 5.55
CA ASP A 43 2.67 -9.62 6.24
C ASP A 43 2.61 -9.44 7.78
N VAL A 44 2.41 -8.21 8.25
CA VAL A 44 2.25 -7.88 9.68
C VAL A 44 0.99 -8.54 10.27
N PHE A 45 -0.09 -8.56 9.48
CA PHE A 45 -1.35 -9.22 9.79
C PHE A 45 -1.58 -10.39 8.84
N THR A 46 -1.81 -11.58 9.38
CA THR A 46 -2.03 -12.82 8.62
C THR A 46 -3.35 -13.50 8.98
N PRO A 47 -4.50 -12.83 8.75
CA PRO A 47 -5.82 -13.46 8.94
C PRO A 47 -6.06 -14.56 7.90
N ASP A 48 -7.01 -15.46 8.18
CA ASP A 48 -7.42 -16.51 7.24
C ASP A 48 -8.00 -15.96 5.93
N ASP A 49 -8.61 -14.77 6.00
CA ASP A 49 -9.10 -14.04 4.82
C ASP A 49 -7.97 -13.23 4.17
N ALA A 50 -7.56 -13.65 2.96
CA ALA A 50 -6.49 -13.01 2.21
C ALA A 50 -6.78 -11.54 1.85
N VAL A 51 -8.04 -11.19 1.54
CA VAL A 51 -8.44 -9.81 1.20
C VAL A 51 -8.31 -8.94 2.44
N LEU A 52 -8.78 -9.42 3.58
CA LEU A 52 -8.64 -8.72 4.85
C LEU A 52 -7.17 -8.49 5.20
N GLY A 53 -6.31 -9.50 4.99
CA GLY A 53 -4.87 -9.37 5.19
C GLY A 53 -4.27 -8.25 4.35
N VAL A 54 -4.61 -8.18 3.06
CA VAL A 54 -4.15 -7.11 2.16
C VAL A 54 -4.63 -5.74 2.63
N VAL A 55 -5.92 -5.59 2.96
CA VAL A 55 -6.48 -4.32 3.43
C VAL A 55 -5.75 -3.82 4.69
N LEU A 56 -5.53 -4.70 5.67
CA LEU A 56 -4.89 -4.35 6.93
C LEU A 56 -3.42 -3.96 6.75
N ASN A 57 -2.66 -4.78 6.02
CA ASN A 57 -1.23 -4.57 5.83
C ASN A 57 -0.93 -3.32 4.99
N TYR A 58 -1.60 -3.16 3.85
CA TYR A 58 -1.38 -1.99 3.00
C TYR A 58 -2.01 -0.73 3.59
N GLY A 59 -3.09 -0.85 4.38
CA GLY A 59 -3.65 0.24 5.17
C GLY A 59 -2.70 0.72 6.28
N LEU A 60 -2.03 -0.20 6.98
CA LEU A 60 -1.00 0.14 7.95
C LEU A 60 0.20 0.82 7.27
N ALA A 61 0.69 0.26 6.16
CA ALA A 61 1.79 0.85 5.40
C ALA A 61 1.45 2.27 4.94
N ALA A 62 0.24 2.50 4.43
CA ALA A 62 -0.25 3.82 4.06
C ALA A 62 -0.17 4.82 5.23
N LEU A 63 -0.61 4.42 6.43
CA LEU A 63 -0.56 5.25 7.62
C LEU A 63 0.89 5.60 8.00
N VAL A 64 1.81 4.64 7.94
CA VAL A 64 3.24 4.86 8.19
C VAL A 64 3.81 5.92 7.25
N TYR A 65 3.51 5.84 5.95
CA TYR A 65 3.94 6.84 4.98
C TYR A 65 3.41 8.25 5.29
N VAL A 66 2.15 8.37 5.73
CA VAL A 66 1.57 9.65 6.15
C VAL A 66 2.30 10.21 7.35
N VAL A 67 2.52 9.40 8.39
CA VAL A 67 3.20 9.83 9.62
C VAL A 67 4.63 10.28 9.31
N ILE A 68 5.41 9.47 8.59
CA ILE A 68 6.78 9.82 8.20
C ILE A 68 6.79 11.10 7.36
N GLY A 69 5.89 11.23 6.39
CA GLY A 69 5.78 12.44 5.58
C GLY A 69 5.52 13.70 6.41
N GLN A 70 4.60 13.62 7.38
CA GLN A 70 4.32 14.73 8.29
C GLN A 70 5.51 15.08 9.18
N LEU A 71 6.23 14.08 9.71
CA LEU A 71 7.43 14.29 10.51
C LEU A 71 8.52 14.99 9.72
N ILE A 72 8.76 14.58 8.47
CA ILE A 72 9.72 15.23 7.57
C ILE A 72 9.32 16.69 7.32
N ILE A 73 8.06 16.96 6.99
CA ILE A 73 7.57 18.33 6.77
C ILE A 73 7.77 19.19 8.03
N LYS A 74 7.47 18.66 9.21
CA LYS A 74 7.64 19.37 10.48
C LYS A 74 9.11 19.64 10.79
N ALA A 75 9.99 18.69 10.49
CA ALA A 75 11.43 18.83 10.67
C ALA A 75 12.04 19.88 9.73
N LEU A 76 11.60 19.94 8.47
CA LEU A 76 12.09 20.92 7.49
C LEU A 76 11.57 22.35 7.70
N ARG A 77 10.44 22.49 8.41
CA ARG A 77 9.84 23.80 8.74
C ARG A 77 10.38 24.40 10.05
N ARG A 78 11.23 23.67 10.77
CA ARG A 78 11.99 24.18 11.92
C ARG A 78 13.33 24.71 11.45
#